data_AF-A0A415JHN4-F1
#
_entry.id   AF-A0A415JHN4-F1
#
_cell.length_a   1.000
_cell.length_b   1.000
_cell.length_c   1.000
_cell.angle_alpha   90.00
_cell.angle_beta   90.00
_cell.angle_gamma   90.00
#
_symmetry.space_group_name_H-M   'P 1'
#
loop_
_entity.id
_entity.type
_entity.pdbx_description
1 polymer ?
#
loop_
_entity_poly.entity_id
_entity_poly.type
_entity_poly.pdbx_seq_one_letter_code
_entity_poly.pdbx_strand_id
1 'polypeptide(L)'
;MAQETTPAETDPTNPAQGGDAGQEPDYKALYENALKESRKWESRSKANLKELDELKAAAPKADPTVEERLSALESENAALKASAARSALVDSVAKATGLDRSIVATLNGEDEDALTEQAKAVAAITKPAGGAPKAPEAGGKPKPGNPSKKDILGIEDKKERMAAIAANIDLFK
;
A
#
# COMPACT_ATOMS: atom_id res chain seq x y z
N MET A 1 12.13 36.27 -20.17
CA MET A 1 12.54 37.67 -20.42
C MET A 1 11.92 38.52 -19.32
N ALA A 2 12.69 38.80 -18.27
CA ALA A 2 12.27 39.68 -17.18
C ALA A 2 12.39 41.12 -17.69
N GLN A 3 11.28 41.87 -17.66
CA GLN A 3 11.35 43.31 -17.87
C GLN A 3 11.81 43.93 -16.55
N GLU A 4 13.05 44.40 -16.53
CA GLU A 4 13.59 45.25 -15.48
C GLU A 4 12.77 46.54 -15.44
N THR A 5 11.89 46.66 -14.46
CA THR A 5 11.28 47.96 -14.12
C THR A 5 12.32 48.76 -13.35
N THR A 6 12.97 49.68 -14.06
CA THR A 6 13.79 50.76 -13.50
C THR A 6 12.98 51.50 -12.43
N PRO A 7 13.55 51.79 -11.24
CA PRO A 7 12.90 52.67 -10.29
C PRO A 7 12.82 54.06 -10.91
N ALA A 8 11.62 54.62 -11.03
CA ALA A 8 11.46 56.02 -11.34
C ALA A 8 12.11 56.81 -10.20
N GLU A 9 13.21 57.49 -10.53
CA GLU A 9 13.92 58.43 -9.69
C GLU A 9 12.91 59.48 -9.22
N THR A 10 12.51 59.40 -7.96
CA THR A 10 11.70 60.44 -7.33
C THR A 10 12.59 61.65 -7.13
N ASP A 11 12.58 62.56 -8.10
CA ASP A 11 13.10 63.90 -7.92
C ASP A 11 12.53 64.47 -6.60
N PRO A 12 13.37 64.98 -5.69
CA PRO A 12 12.87 65.70 -4.55
C PRO A 12 12.14 66.94 -5.09
N THR A 13 10.82 66.96 -4.99
CA THR A 13 10.03 68.17 -5.23
C THR A 13 10.51 69.25 -4.26
N ASN A 14 11.45 70.07 -4.74
CA ASN A 14 11.89 71.29 -4.13
C ASN A 14 10.73 72.30 -4.26
N PRO A 15 10.07 72.73 -3.16
CA PRO A 15 8.98 73.68 -3.24
C PRO A 15 9.53 75.11 -3.32
N ALA A 16 10.50 75.36 -4.20
CA ALA A 16 11.13 76.66 -4.31
C ALA A 16 11.50 76.97 -5.77
N GLN A 17 10.49 77.20 -6.61
CA GLN A 17 10.70 78.11 -7.74
C GLN A 17 9.37 78.71 -8.25
N GLY A 18 9.15 79.98 -7.92
CA GLY A 18 8.30 80.89 -8.70
C GLY A 18 7.42 81.83 -7.89
N GLY A 19 7.93 83.02 -7.54
CA GLY A 19 7.09 84.23 -7.38
C GLY A 19 7.35 85.09 -6.15
N ASP A 20 7.82 86.31 -6.41
CA ASP A 20 7.79 87.53 -5.57
C ASP A 20 8.77 87.67 -4.40
N ALA A 21 9.74 88.55 -4.60
CA ALA A 21 10.65 89.03 -3.57
C ALA A 21 9.88 89.95 -2.59
N GLY A 22 9.36 89.38 -1.50
CA GLY A 22 8.84 90.18 -0.38
C GLY A 22 7.75 89.54 0.48
N GLN A 23 7.22 88.36 0.14
CA GLN A 23 6.16 87.72 0.91
C GLN A 23 6.67 86.45 1.60
N GLU A 24 6.63 86.43 2.94
CA GLU A 24 6.91 85.21 3.71
C GLU A 24 5.97 84.09 3.24
N PRO A 25 6.48 82.86 3.02
CA PRO A 25 5.64 81.72 2.65
C PRO A 25 4.51 81.54 3.65
N ASP A 26 3.30 81.28 3.17
CA ASP A 26 2.21 80.85 4.05
C ASP A 26 2.48 79.43 4.54
N TYR A 27 3.26 79.34 5.63
CA TYR A 27 3.64 78.08 6.27
C TYR A 27 2.44 77.26 6.72
N LYS A 28 1.30 77.91 7.01
CA LYS A 28 0.08 77.21 7.37
C LYS A 28 -0.51 76.50 6.16
N ALA A 29 -0.60 77.17 5.01
CA ALA A 29 -1.06 76.57 3.78
C ALA A 29 -0.15 75.42 3.31
N LEU A 30 1.18 75.58 3.44
CA LEU A 30 2.15 74.53 3.12
C LEU A 30 1.98 73.29 4.02
N TYR A 31 1.82 73.49 5.33
CA TYR A 31 1.59 72.40 6.27
C TYR A 31 0.27 71.66 5.99
N GLU A 32 -0.81 72.38 5.73
CA GLU A 32 -2.11 71.77 5.39
C GLU A 32 -2.03 70.98 4.08
N ASN A 33 -1.27 71.45 3.08
CA ASN A 33 -1.06 70.73 1.83
C ASN A 33 -0.23 69.45 2.05
N ALA A 34 0.88 69.55 2.78
CA ALA A 34 1.71 68.39 3.13
C ALA A 34 0.92 67.32 3.90
N LEU A 35 0.03 67.73 4.81
CA LEU A 35 -0.83 66.80 5.55
C LEU A 35 -1.86 66.11 4.64
N LYS A 36 -2.42 66.81 3.66
CA LYS A 36 -3.34 66.22 2.66
C LYS A 36 -2.63 65.20 1.78
N GLU A 37 -1.44 65.53 1.29
CA GLU A 37 -0.63 64.59 0.49
C GLU A 37 -0.18 63.39 1.33
N SER A 38 0.22 63.59 2.60
CA SER A 38 0.54 62.50 3.52
C SER A 38 -0.63 61.51 3.67
N ARG A 39 -1.86 62.00 3.90
CA ARG A 39 -3.05 61.15 4.01
C ARG A 39 -3.39 60.41 2.72
N LYS A 40 -3.13 61.04 1.57
CA LYS A 40 -3.33 60.43 0.24
C LYS A 40 -2.34 59.30 0.01
N TRP A 41 -1.07 59.49 0.37
CA TRP A 41 -0.06 58.43 0.32
C TRP A 41 -0.37 57.28 1.26
N GLU A 42 -0.83 57.58 2.48
CA GLU A 42 -1.26 56.56 3.44
C GLU A 42 -2.46 55.76 2.92
N SER A 43 -3.43 56.42 2.30
CA SER A 43 -4.60 55.75 1.71
C SER A 43 -4.19 54.85 0.54
N ARG A 44 -3.29 55.33 -0.32
CA ARG A 44 -2.74 54.56 -1.45
C ARG A 44 -1.91 53.37 -0.98
N SER A 45 -1.05 53.54 0.03
CA SER A 45 -0.22 52.44 0.53
C SER A 45 -1.08 51.33 1.15
N LYS A 46 -2.13 51.69 1.89
CA LYS A 46 -3.09 50.72 2.44
C LYS A 46 -3.88 50.01 1.35
N ALA A 47 -4.32 50.72 0.31
CA ALA A 47 -5.01 50.11 -0.82
C ALA A 47 -4.09 49.13 -1.57
N ASN A 48 -2.86 49.54 -1.87
CA ASN A 48 -1.88 48.70 -2.55
C ASN A 48 -1.50 47.47 -1.72
N LEU A 49 -1.37 47.62 -0.39
CA LEU A 49 -1.12 46.49 0.50
C LEU A 49 -2.27 45.48 0.45
N LYS A 50 -3.51 45.97 0.52
CA LYS A 50 -4.70 45.12 0.45
C LYS A 50 -4.78 44.38 -0.89
N GLU A 51 -4.53 45.06 -2.00
CA GLU A 51 -4.51 44.45 -3.34
C GLU A 51 -3.40 43.40 -3.46
N LEU A 52 -2.22 43.65 -2.89
CA LEU A 52 -1.13 42.67 -2.87
C LEU A 52 -1.48 41.42 -2.06
N ASP A 53 -2.14 41.58 -0.92
CA ASP A 53 -2.58 40.46 -0.09
C ASP A 53 -3.68 39.64 -0.79
N GLU A 54 -4.63 40.31 -1.47
CA GLU A 54 -5.64 39.65 -2.30
C GLU A 54 -5.01 38.88 -3.47
N LEU A 55 -4.02 39.46 -4.16
CA LEU A 55 -3.30 38.79 -5.24
C LEU A 55 -2.51 37.58 -4.74
N LYS A 56 -1.87 37.65 -3.58
CA LYS A 56 -1.17 36.51 -2.97
C LYS A 56 -2.12 35.41 -2.54
N ALA A 57 -3.30 35.77 -2.02
CA ALA A 57 -4.33 34.81 -1.64
C ALA A 57 -4.99 34.16 -2.86
N ALA A 58 -5.14 34.90 -3.96
CA ALA A 58 -5.68 34.42 -5.23
C ALA A 58 -4.63 33.70 -6.10
N ALA A 59 -3.34 33.84 -5.79
CA ALA A 59 -2.29 33.14 -6.52
C ALA A 59 -2.53 31.63 -6.40
N PRO A 60 -2.68 30.90 -7.53
CA PRO A 60 -2.80 29.46 -7.48
C PRO A 60 -1.56 28.90 -6.78
N LYS A 61 -1.74 27.83 -6.00
CA LYS A 61 -0.61 27.06 -5.49
C LYS A 61 0.30 26.77 -6.69
N ALA A 62 1.59 27.04 -6.53
CA ALA A 62 2.56 26.80 -7.59
C ALA A 62 2.36 25.36 -8.10
N ASP A 63 2.12 25.24 -9.40
CA ASP A 63 2.09 23.93 -10.03
C ASP A 63 3.43 23.23 -9.73
N PRO A 64 3.41 21.94 -9.34
CA PRO A 64 4.65 21.22 -9.11
C PRO A 64 5.50 21.30 -10.38
N THR A 65 6.81 21.50 -10.19
CA THR A 65 7.74 21.64 -11.30
C THR A 65 7.74 20.38 -12.17
N VAL A 66 8.28 20.49 -13.39
CA VAL A 66 8.41 19.32 -14.27
C VAL A 66 9.27 18.25 -13.60
N GLU A 67 10.31 18.65 -12.89
CA GLU A 67 11.20 17.78 -12.13
C GLU A 67 10.48 17.07 -10.98
N GLU A 68 9.64 17.79 -10.22
CA GLU A 68 8.83 17.21 -9.14
C GLU A 68 7.81 16.20 -9.68
N ARG A 69 7.14 16.53 -10.79
CA ARG A 69 6.19 15.62 -11.47
C ARG A 69 6.91 14.39 -12.00
N LEU A 70 8.09 14.55 -12.58
CA LEU A 70 8.88 13.44 -13.11
C LEU A 70 9.33 12.51 -11.99
N SER A 71 9.86 13.05 -10.89
CA SER A 71 10.27 12.27 -9.73
C SER A 71 9.10 11.49 -9.11
N ALA A 72 7.92 12.12 -9.01
CA ALA A 72 6.71 11.46 -8.54
C ALA A 72 6.30 10.29 -9.47
N LEU A 73 6.30 10.52 -10.79
CA LEU A 73 5.97 9.49 -11.78
C LEU A 73 6.99 8.34 -11.81
N GLU A 74 8.27 8.62 -11.63
CA GLU A 74 9.33 7.60 -11.55
C GLU A 74 9.16 6.74 -10.29
N SER A 75 8.89 7.38 -9.15
CA SER A 75 8.61 6.68 -7.89
C SER A 75 7.38 5.79 -7.99
N GLU A 76 6.29 6.30 -8.56
CA GLU A 76 5.06 5.53 -8.77
C GLU A 76 5.30 4.35 -9.72
N ASN A 77 6.02 4.57 -10.83
CA ASN A 77 6.38 3.49 -11.74
C ASN A 77 7.25 2.41 -11.08
N ALA A 78 8.20 2.80 -10.23
CA ALA A 78 9.01 1.85 -9.47
C ALA A 78 8.15 1.02 -8.51
N ALA A 79 7.23 1.66 -7.79
CA ALA A 79 6.30 0.99 -6.87
C ALA A 79 5.36 0.01 -7.62
N LEU A 80 4.82 0.42 -8.77
CA LEU A 80 3.96 -0.42 -9.61
C LEU A 80 4.72 -1.65 -10.13
N LYS A 81 5.95 -1.45 -10.63
CA LYS A 81 6.80 -2.56 -11.08
C LYS A 81 7.13 -3.52 -9.94
N ALA A 82 7.46 -3.02 -8.76
CA ALA A 82 7.72 -3.84 -7.59
C ALA A 82 6.47 -4.64 -7.15
N SER A 83 5.29 -4.01 -7.15
CA SER A 83 4.02 -4.67 -6.84
C SER A 83 3.66 -5.77 -7.84
N ALA A 84 3.87 -5.52 -9.14
CA ALA A 84 3.65 -6.50 -10.20
C ALA A 84 4.61 -7.69 -10.06
N ALA A 85 5.90 -7.44 -9.83
CA ALA A 85 6.89 -8.48 -9.59
C ALA A 85 6.54 -9.34 -8.36
N ARG A 86 6.15 -8.69 -7.26
CA ARG A 86 5.70 -9.40 -6.05
C ARG A 86 4.44 -10.24 -6.30
N SER A 87 3.48 -9.73 -7.06
CA SER A 87 2.27 -10.50 -7.40
C SER A 87 2.58 -11.72 -8.26
N ALA A 88 3.46 -11.58 -9.25
CA ALA A 88 3.91 -12.70 -10.09
C ALA A 88 4.64 -13.77 -9.27
N LEU A 89 5.48 -13.33 -8.32
CA LEU A 89 6.17 -14.21 -7.40
C LEU A 89 5.20 -14.97 -6.48
N VAL A 90 4.22 -14.28 -5.89
CA VAL A 90 3.17 -14.92 -5.07
C VAL A 90 2.41 -15.96 -5.89
N ASP A 91 2.10 -15.66 -7.16
CA ASP A 91 1.42 -16.59 -8.06
C ASP A 91 2.28 -17.82 -8.40
N SER A 92 3.59 -17.65 -8.61
CA SER A 92 4.50 -18.78 -8.88
C SER A 92 4.61 -19.71 -7.67
N VAL A 93 4.81 -19.14 -6.48
CA VAL A 93 4.96 -19.90 -5.23
C VAL A 93 3.66 -20.60 -4.83
N ALA A 94 2.51 -19.95 -4.98
CA ALA A 94 1.21 -20.57 -4.73
C ALA A 94 1.00 -21.81 -5.61
N LYS A 95 1.32 -21.70 -6.92
CA LYS A 95 1.26 -22.83 -7.85
C LYS A 95 2.24 -23.94 -7.47
N ALA A 96 3.47 -23.60 -7.10
CA ALA A 96 4.52 -24.57 -6.78
C ALA A 96 4.24 -25.34 -5.47
N THR A 97 3.66 -24.68 -4.48
CA THR A 97 3.41 -25.27 -3.14
C THR A 97 1.99 -25.82 -2.99
N GLY A 98 1.08 -25.46 -3.90
CA GLY A 98 -0.33 -25.84 -3.82
C GLY A 98 -1.10 -25.14 -2.70
N LEU A 99 -0.54 -24.07 -2.12
CA LEU A 99 -1.22 -23.20 -1.16
C LEU A 99 -2.11 -22.18 -1.89
N ASP A 100 -3.13 -21.70 -1.19
CA ASP A 100 -3.95 -20.60 -1.68
C ASP A 100 -3.11 -19.32 -1.82
N ARG A 101 -3.34 -18.58 -2.92
CA ARG A 101 -2.65 -17.33 -3.22
C ARG A 101 -2.74 -16.32 -2.07
N SER A 102 -3.90 -16.23 -1.41
CA SER A 102 -4.11 -15.32 -0.27
C SER A 102 -3.21 -15.67 0.91
N ILE A 103 -2.96 -16.95 1.16
CA ILE A 103 -2.04 -17.41 2.21
C ILE A 103 -0.62 -16.99 1.84
N VAL A 104 -0.18 -17.30 0.62
CA VAL A 104 1.18 -16.97 0.15
C VAL A 104 1.42 -15.46 0.16
N ALA A 105 0.41 -14.64 -0.16
CA ALA A 105 0.50 -13.19 -0.11
C ALA A 105 0.78 -12.62 1.29
N THR A 106 0.45 -13.36 2.35
CA THR A 106 0.74 -12.95 3.74
C THR A 106 2.15 -13.32 4.22
N LEU A 107 2.89 -14.11 3.44
CA LEU A 107 4.23 -14.58 3.80
C LEU A 107 5.30 -13.52 3.49
N ASN A 108 6.42 -13.61 4.21
CA ASN A 108 7.53 -12.68 4.11
C ASN A 108 8.72 -13.34 3.40
N GLY A 109 8.85 -13.12 2.10
CA GLY A 109 10.06 -13.43 1.33
C GLY A 109 10.37 -12.27 0.39
N GLU A 110 11.64 -11.86 0.32
CA GLU A 110 12.10 -10.83 -0.62
C GLU A 110 12.33 -11.40 -2.02
N ASP A 111 12.66 -12.69 -2.10
CA ASP A 111 12.91 -13.46 -3.31
C ASP A 111 12.10 -14.75 -3.36
N GLU A 112 12.22 -15.47 -4.49
CA GLU A 112 11.47 -16.70 -4.74
C GLU A 112 11.83 -17.84 -3.80
N ASP A 113 13.11 -17.99 -3.47
CA ASP A 113 13.58 -19.08 -2.63
C ASP A 113 13.08 -18.90 -1.19
N ALA A 114 13.22 -17.69 -0.62
CA ALA A 114 12.75 -17.38 0.72
C ALA A 114 11.23 -17.53 0.86
N LEU A 115 10.48 -17.04 -0.13
CA LEU A 115 9.02 -17.17 -0.13
C LEU A 115 8.58 -18.62 -0.29
N THR A 116 9.26 -19.39 -1.14
CA THR A 116 8.98 -20.80 -1.37
C THR A 116 9.23 -21.66 -0.14
N GLU A 117 10.34 -21.44 0.57
CA GLU A 117 10.66 -22.20 1.79
C GLU A 117 9.62 -21.96 2.90
N GLN A 118 9.18 -20.71 3.09
CA GLN A 118 8.10 -20.42 4.04
C GLN A 118 6.78 -21.05 3.62
N ALA A 119 6.44 -20.98 2.33
CA ALA A 119 5.22 -21.59 1.81
C ALA A 119 5.24 -23.12 1.97
N LYS A 120 6.37 -23.79 1.74
CA LYS A 120 6.52 -25.23 2.00
C LYS A 120 6.32 -25.57 3.48
N ALA A 121 6.87 -24.77 4.40
CA ALA A 121 6.68 -24.98 5.84
C ALA A 121 5.20 -24.89 6.23
N VAL A 122 4.47 -23.93 5.68
CA VAL A 122 3.01 -23.81 5.89
C VAL A 122 2.26 -24.99 5.26
N ALA A 123 2.62 -25.41 4.04
CA ALA A 123 2.00 -26.54 3.36
C ALA A 123 2.14 -27.86 4.14
N ALA A 124 3.30 -28.07 4.79
CA ALA A 124 3.53 -29.26 5.62
C ALA A 124 2.60 -29.33 6.84
N ILE A 125 2.21 -28.17 7.40
CA ILE A 125 1.29 -28.09 8.54
C ILE A 125 -0.15 -28.29 8.09
N THR A 126 -0.55 -27.67 6.97
CA THR A 126 -1.94 -27.70 6.49
C THR A 126 -2.31 -29.01 5.81
N LYS A 127 -1.33 -29.71 5.24
CA LYS A 127 -1.50 -31.01 4.59
C LYS A 127 -0.50 -32.01 5.17
N PRO A 128 -0.70 -32.48 6.42
CA PRO A 128 0.20 -33.44 7.02
C PRO A 128 0.29 -34.67 6.13
N ALA A 129 1.52 -35.04 5.74
CA ALA A 129 1.79 -36.18 4.85
C ALA A 129 1.38 -37.53 5.45
N GLY A 130 1.09 -37.57 6.76
CA GLY A 130 0.47 -38.71 7.43
C GLY A 130 -0.96 -38.35 7.82
N GLY A 131 -1.93 -39.11 7.31
CA GLY A 131 -3.26 -39.15 7.93
C GLY A 131 -3.12 -39.48 9.42
N ALA A 132 -4.12 -39.09 10.23
CA ALA A 132 -4.17 -39.42 11.64
C ALA A 132 -3.67 -40.86 11.85
N PRO A 133 -2.75 -41.12 12.80
CA PRO A 133 -2.32 -42.48 13.07
C PRO A 133 -3.59 -43.31 13.20
N LYS A 134 -3.70 -44.40 12.43
CA LYS A 134 -4.77 -45.37 12.64
C LYS A 134 -4.68 -45.74 14.11
N ALA A 135 -5.56 -45.18 14.92
CA ALA A 135 -5.74 -45.63 16.27
C ALA A 135 -6.00 -47.14 16.13
N PRO A 136 -5.26 -48.02 16.81
CA PRO A 136 -5.68 -49.40 16.89
C PRO A 136 -7.11 -49.36 17.40
N GLU A 137 -8.06 -49.85 16.60
CA GLU A 137 -9.46 -49.96 16.98
C GLU A 137 -9.51 -50.59 18.37
N ALA A 138 -9.81 -49.78 19.39
CA ALA A 138 -9.96 -50.25 20.75
C ALA A 138 -11.20 -51.16 20.77
N GLY A 139 -10.98 -52.47 20.64
CA GLY A 139 -12.04 -53.47 20.67
C GLY A 139 -12.39 -54.13 19.33
N GLY A 140 -11.64 -53.87 18.25
CA GLY A 140 -11.78 -54.64 17.02
C GLY A 140 -11.32 -56.08 17.23
N LYS A 141 -12.23 -56.99 17.60
CA LYS A 141 -11.96 -58.44 17.53
C LYS A 141 -11.39 -58.72 16.14
N PRO A 142 -10.25 -59.43 16.03
CA PRO A 142 -9.71 -59.77 14.72
C PRO A 142 -10.85 -60.39 13.91
N LYS A 143 -11.14 -59.83 12.73
CA LYS A 143 -12.00 -60.53 11.77
C LYS A 143 -11.42 -61.94 11.65
N PRO A 144 -12.21 -63.00 11.92
CA PRO A 144 -11.69 -64.34 11.78
C PRO A 144 -11.19 -64.45 10.34
N GLY A 145 -9.88 -64.68 10.18
CA GLY A 145 -9.35 -65.10 8.90
C GLY A 145 -10.11 -66.34 8.46
N ASN A 146 -10.18 -66.59 7.15
CA ASN A 146 -10.84 -67.79 6.63
C ASN A 146 -10.38 -69.01 7.44
N PRO A 147 -11.30 -69.79 8.02
CA PRO A 147 -10.96 -70.86 8.95
C PRO A 147 -10.07 -71.89 8.24
N SER A 148 -9.01 -72.34 8.90
CA SER A 148 -8.12 -73.34 8.32
C SER A 148 -8.80 -74.71 8.23
N LYS A 149 -8.27 -75.62 7.42
CA LYS A 149 -8.75 -77.01 7.32
C LYS A 149 -8.84 -77.69 8.70
N LYS A 150 -7.90 -77.40 9.60
CA LYS A 150 -7.88 -77.93 10.97
C LYS A 150 -8.98 -77.32 11.84
N ASP A 151 -9.25 -76.03 11.70
CA ASP A 151 -10.30 -75.34 12.46
C ASP A 151 -11.69 -75.87 12.08
N ILE A 152 -11.89 -76.11 10.78
CA ILE A 152 -13.15 -76.69 10.27
C ILE A 152 -13.32 -78.13 10.74
N LEU A 153 -12.27 -78.96 10.71
CA LEU A 153 -12.33 -80.34 11.20
C LEU A 153 -12.50 -80.44 12.72
N GLY A 154 -12.05 -79.43 13.47
CA GLY A 154 -12.19 -79.33 14.92
C GLY A 154 -13.59 -78.95 15.40
N ILE A 155 -14.53 -78.60 14.50
CA ILE A 155 -15.92 -78.35 14.86
C ILE A 155 -16.55 -79.65 15.39
N GLU A 156 -17.00 -79.62 16.64
CA GLU A 156 -17.59 -80.77 17.35
C GLU A 156 -18.94 -81.19 16.74
N ASP A 157 -19.78 -80.22 16.39
CA ASP A 157 -21.06 -80.48 15.72
C ASP A 157 -20.85 -80.94 14.27
N LYS A 158 -21.28 -82.17 13.98
CA LYS A 158 -21.10 -82.79 12.67
C LYS A 158 -21.82 -82.02 11.56
N LYS A 159 -23.01 -81.46 11.82
CA LYS A 159 -23.81 -80.73 10.83
C LYS A 159 -23.14 -79.40 10.49
N GLU A 160 -22.66 -78.69 11.50
CA GLU A 160 -21.92 -77.44 11.31
C GLU A 160 -20.58 -77.67 10.62
N ARG A 161 -19.86 -78.74 11.00
CA ARG A 161 -18.62 -79.15 10.33
C ARG A 161 -18.83 -79.39 8.84
N MET A 162 -19.86 -80.15 8.46
CA MET A 162 -20.14 -80.44 7.05
C MET A 162 -20.56 -79.18 6.27
N ALA A 163 -21.32 -78.27 6.88
CA ALA A 163 -21.66 -76.99 6.27
C ALA A 163 -20.42 -76.10 6.06
N ALA A 164 -19.51 -76.07 7.03
CA ALA A 164 -18.25 -75.33 6.94
C ALA A 164 -17.29 -75.93 5.90
N ILE A 165 -17.25 -77.26 5.76
CA ILE A 165 -16.50 -77.94 4.68
C ILE A 165 -17.08 -77.58 3.31
N ALA A 166 -18.41 -77.60 3.16
CA ALA A 166 -19.07 -77.26 1.90
C ALA A 166 -18.85 -75.79 1.49
N ALA A 167 -18.89 -74.87 2.46
CA ALA A 167 -18.63 -73.45 2.23
C ALA A 167 -17.15 -73.14 1.92
N ASN A 168 -16.22 -74.02 2.32
CA ASN A 168 -14.78 -73.85 2.11
C ASN A 168 -14.18 -75.05 1.35
N ILE A 169 -14.88 -75.53 0.32
CA ILE A 169 -14.52 -76.75 -0.41
C ILE A 169 -13.10 -76.69 -1.00
N ASP A 170 -12.61 -75.49 -1.33
CA ASP A 170 -11.27 -75.26 -1.86
C ASP A 170 -10.15 -75.70 -0.89
N LEU A 171 -10.42 -75.75 0.41
CA LEU A 171 -9.47 -76.25 1.42
C LEU A 171 -9.46 -77.79 1.55
N PHE A 172 -10.44 -78.46 0.93
CA PHE A 172 -10.67 -79.91 1.04
C PHE A 172 -10.60 -80.64 -0.32
N LYS A 173 -10.18 -79.96 -1.38
CA LYS A 173 -9.81 -80.58 -2.65
C LYS A 173 -8.52 -81.40 -2.53
#